data_AF-A0AAE0PUA9-F1
#
_entry.id   AF-A0AAE0PUA9-F1
#
_cell.length_a   1.000
_cell.length_b   1.000
_cell.length_c   1.000
_cell.angle_alpha   90.00
_cell.angle_beta   90.00
_cell.angle_gamma   90.00
#
_symmetry.space_group_name_H-M   'P 1'
#
loop_
_entity.id
_entity.type
_entity.pdbx_description
1 polymer ?
#
loop_
_entity_poly.entity_id
_entity_poly.type
_entity_poly.pdbx_seq_one_letter_code
_entity_poly.pdbx_strand_id
1 'polypeptide(L)'
;MDQLSEEIRQESPWTMMFADDIVICSESREQVEENLERWRFALERRGMKVSRNKTEYMCVNEREGSGTVRLQGEEVKKVQEFKYLGSTVQSNGECGKEVKKRVQAGWNGWRKVSGVLCERKISARIKGKVYRTVVRPAMLYGLETVSLRKRQESELEVAELKMLRFSLGVTRLDRIRKEYIRGTAHVGHLGSEWSGAQVVEDSFLVGLPKLSERADRELDRELSLEELHEALQRMENGQASGIDGLPAEFYKAFWAVIGQDVLDVLRDSIRRGELPLSCRRAVLTLLPEKGDLTHRKNWRPVSLLCTDCKLLSKALASRLTKVKERLIHQDQTYCVPDRSIFDNMYLVRDLLDVSSLLGLKTGLIFLDQEKAFDRVEHDYLWKVLEAFGLNPVHWLLEEPLVYGGRLDISGVTVPALSRTLVSLGIVTLRELVNVAGSDLSRAEDLTARMGLRSLSVVNQLLHHWKSALTSEERVQLMDYQHTETGPTEDEPFPRLNIAPDLDGCAGPLLECRSKGEMDFGVMDN
;
A
#
# COMPACT_ATOMS: atom_id res chain seq x y z
N MET A 1 -4.16 0.91 8.95
CA MET A 1 -3.23 0.51 10.02
C MET A 1 -3.16 1.56 11.10
N ASP A 2 -2.72 2.79 10.80
CA ASP A 2 -2.61 3.84 11.83
C ASP A 2 -3.91 4.05 12.64
N GLN A 3 -5.06 4.16 11.95
CA GLN A 3 -6.36 4.29 12.61
C GLN A 3 -6.82 3.03 13.35
N LEU A 4 -6.42 1.84 12.89
CA LEU A 4 -6.72 0.57 13.61
C LEU A 4 -5.95 0.50 14.92
N SER A 5 -4.76 1.08 14.91
CA SER A 5 -3.81 1.03 16.01
C SER A 5 -3.91 2.21 16.96
N GLU A 6 -4.69 3.26 16.67
CA GLU A 6 -4.68 4.53 17.41
C GLU A 6 -4.88 4.34 18.92
N GLU A 7 -5.83 3.48 19.32
CA GLU A 7 -6.16 3.24 20.73
C GLU A 7 -5.19 2.27 21.44
N ILE A 8 -4.40 1.50 20.68
CA ILE A 8 -3.59 0.39 21.20
C ILE A 8 -2.08 0.57 20.98
N ARG A 9 -1.68 1.48 20.10
CA ARG A 9 -0.29 1.77 19.76
C ARG A 9 0.37 2.51 20.92
N GLN A 10 1.57 2.06 21.25
CA GLN A 10 2.45 2.75 22.18
C GLN A 10 3.58 3.40 21.39
N GLU A 11 4.09 4.53 21.89
CA GLU A 11 5.19 5.23 21.25
C GLU A 11 6.44 4.34 21.14
N SER A 12 7.29 4.64 20.15
CA SER A 12 8.60 4.01 20.01
C SER A 12 9.39 4.04 21.34
N PRO A 13 10.04 2.94 21.73
CA PRO A 13 10.30 1.71 20.98
C PRO A 13 9.29 0.57 21.22
N TRP A 14 8.15 0.84 21.84
CA TRP A 14 7.21 -0.20 22.28
C TRP A 14 6.36 -0.78 21.14
N THR A 15 6.05 0.05 20.13
CA THR A 15 5.44 -0.41 18.88
C THR A 15 6.23 0.11 17.69
N MET A 16 6.62 -0.76 16.76
CA MET A 16 7.26 -0.39 15.50
C MET A 16 6.47 -0.97 14.34
N MET A 17 6.11 -0.14 13.35
CA MET A 17 5.28 -0.57 12.23
C MET A 17 5.98 -0.33 10.89
N PHE A 18 5.87 -1.32 10.00
CA PHE A 18 6.27 -1.22 8.61
C PHE A 18 5.21 -1.92 7.74
N ALA A 19 4.24 -1.17 7.26
CA ALA A 19 3.03 -1.69 6.61
C ALA A 19 2.31 -2.74 7.49
N ASP A 20 2.32 -4.01 7.07
CA ASP A 20 1.74 -5.16 7.75
C ASP A 20 2.69 -5.83 8.76
N ASP A 21 4.00 -5.57 8.68
CA ASP A 21 5.01 -6.04 9.63
C ASP A 21 4.98 -5.19 10.91
N ILE A 22 4.49 -5.76 12.02
CA ILE A 22 4.37 -5.06 13.31
C ILE A 22 5.25 -5.73 14.35
N VAL A 23 6.00 -4.93 15.11
CA VAL A 23 6.76 -5.37 16.28
C VAL A 23 6.17 -4.74 17.54
N ILE A 24 5.83 -5.58 18.50
CA ILE A 24 5.27 -5.18 19.80
C ILE A 24 6.27 -5.58 20.88
N CYS A 25 6.66 -4.64 21.73
CA CYS A 25 7.64 -4.84 22.79
C CYS A 25 7.02 -4.55 24.15
N SER A 26 7.38 -5.30 25.19
CA SER A 26 7.02 -4.98 26.58
C SER A 26 8.01 -5.57 27.58
N GLU A 27 7.97 -5.08 28.82
CA GLU A 27 8.90 -5.45 29.90
C GLU A 27 8.55 -6.77 30.61
N SER A 28 7.40 -7.37 30.28
CA SER A 28 7.01 -8.67 30.79
C SER A 28 6.29 -9.50 29.74
N ARG A 29 6.42 -10.82 29.87
CA ARG A 29 5.74 -11.79 29.01
C ARG A 29 4.22 -11.60 29.07
N GLU A 30 3.69 -11.34 30.26
CA GLU A 30 2.26 -11.13 30.50
C GLU A 30 1.75 -9.87 29.78
N GLN A 31 2.50 -8.77 29.79
CA GLN A 31 2.17 -7.56 29.03
C GLN A 31 2.25 -7.79 27.52
N VAL A 32 3.24 -8.56 27.07
CA VAL A 32 3.36 -8.92 25.65
C VAL A 32 2.15 -9.73 25.18
N GLU A 33 1.69 -10.70 25.97
CA GLU A 33 0.48 -11.47 25.68
C GLU A 33 -0.78 -10.60 25.67
N GLU A 34 -0.93 -9.71 26.66
CA GLU A 34 -2.04 -8.75 26.71
C GLU A 34 -2.06 -7.82 25.49
N ASN A 35 -0.90 -7.26 25.13
CA ASN A 35 -0.79 -6.38 23.96
C ASN A 35 -1.06 -7.14 22.66
N LEU A 36 -0.56 -8.38 22.52
CA LEU A 36 -0.87 -9.22 21.36
C LEU A 36 -2.38 -9.44 21.20
N GLU A 37 -3.09 -9.74 22.29
CA GLU A 37 -4.54 -9.94 22.26
C GLU A 37 -5.31 -8.65 21.91
N ARG A 38 -4.86 -7.50 22.43
CA ARG A 38 -5.41 -6.18 22.05
C ARG A 38 -5.23 -5.91 20.56
N TRP A 39 -4.04 -6.18 20.03
CA TRP A 39 -3.73 -6.05 18.61
C TRP A 39 -4.55 -7.00 17.75
N ARG A 40 -4.66 -8.27 18.15
CA ARG A 40 -5.53 -9.24 17.48
C ARG A 40 -6.97 -8.73 17.42
N PHE A 41 -7.54 -8.31 18.55
CA PHE A 41 -8.93 -7.85 18.60
C PHE A 41 -9.16 -6.62 17.71
N ALA A 42 -8.25 -5.65 17.73
CA ALA A 42 -8.35 -4.46 16.89
C ALA A 42 -8.30 -4.79 15.39
N LEU A 43 -7.43 -5.72 14.98
CA LEU A 43 -7.30 -6.18 13.59
C LEU A 43 -8.51 -7.02 13.16
N GLU A 44 -8.89 -8.02 13.97
CA GLU A 44 -9.97 -8.97 13.66
C GLU A 44 -11.35 -8.31 13.61
N ARG A 45 -11.59 -7.25 14.40
CA ARG A 45 -12.85 -6.49 14.35
C ARG A 45 -13.09 -5.79 13.01
N ARG A 46 -12.06 -5.65 12.16
CA ARG A 46 -12.11 -4.92 10.88
C ARG A 46 -11.72 -5.80 9.68
N GLY A 47 -11.97 -7.10 9.80
CA GLY A 47 -11.77 -8.10 8.73
C GLY A 47 -10.34 -8.60 8.55
N MET A 48 -9.34 -7.97 9.18
CA MET A 48 -7.95 -8.43 9.13
C MET A 48 -7.76 -9.67 10.00
N LYS A 49 -6.71 -10.47 9.75
CA LYS A 49 -6.44 -11.68 10.54
C LYS A 49 -4.96 -11.83 10.83
N VAL A 50 -4.63 -12.11 12.09
CA VAL A 50 -3.25 -12.38 12.52
C VAL A 50 -2.83 -13.78 12.06
N SER A 51 -1.64 -13.88 11.46
CA SER A 51 -1.08 -15.15 11.01
C SER A 51 -0.36 -15.87 12.13
N ARG A 52 -1.07 -16.74 12.85
CA ARG A 52 -0.51 -17.50 13.99
C ARG A 52 0.80 -18.24 13.66
N ASN A 53 0.90 -18.83 12.46
CA ASN A 53 2.06 -19.63 12.05
C ASN A 53 3.30 -18.78 11.72
N LYS A 54 3.11 -17.50 11.45
CA LYS A 54 4.19 -16.56 11.09
C LYS A 54 4.48 -15.58 12.22
N THR A 55 3.58 -15.42 13.17
CA THR A 55 3.81 -14.67 14.41
C THR A 55 4.83 -15.39 15.28
N GLU A 56 5.90 -14.71 15.66
CA GLU A 56 6.99 -15.27 16.46
C GLU A 56 7.24 -14.42 17.72
N TYR A 57 7.56 -15.07 18.85
CA TYR A 57 7.87 -14.44 20.12
C TYR A 57 9.37 -14.58 20.45
N MET A 58 10.01 -13.48 20.84
CA MET A 58 11.40 -13.46 21.30
C MET A 58 11.45 -12.83 22.70
N CYS A 59 12.36 -13.31 23.55
CA CYS A 59 12.58 -12.74 24.88
C CYS A 59 14.07 -12.53 25.15
N VAL A 60 14.36 -11.53 25.98
CA VAL A 60 15.71 -11.21 26.49
C VAL A 60 15.69 -11.28 28.01
N ASN A 61 16.80 -11.77 28.60
CA ASN A 61 17.03 -11.88 30.04
C ASN A 61 15.96 -12.67 30.83
N GLU A 62 15.22 -13.54 30.15
CA GLU A 62 14.25 -14.43 30.78
C GLU A 62 14.95 -15.72 31.28
N ARG A 63 14.48 -16.27 32.41
CA ARG A 63 15.05 -17.53 32.95
C ARG A 63 14.75 -18.69 31.98
N GLU A 64 15.71 -19.60 31.81
CA GLU A 64 15.50 -20.84 31.07
C GLU A 64 14.30 -21.61 31.66
N GLY A 65 13.36 -22.02 30.80
CA GLY A 65 12.11 -22.67 31.21
C GLY A 65 10.93 -21.72 31.44
N SER A 66 11.10 -20.40 31.30
CA SER A 66 9.95 -19.49 31.24
C SER A 66 9.11 -19.80 29.99
N GLY A 67 7.79 -19.85 30.17
CA GLY A 67 6.84 -20.23 29.13
C GLY A 67 6.87 -19.31 27.90
N THR A 68 6.04 -19.62 26.91
CA THR A 68 5.79 -18.72 25.79
C THR A 68 4.56 -17.86 26.04
N VAL A 69 4.34 -16.90 25.15
CA VAL A 69 3.11 -16.09 25.07
C VAL A 69 2.04 -16.87 24.32
N ARG A 70 0.78 -16.63 24.65
CA ARG A 70 -0.34 -17.28 23.99
C ARG A 70 -1.11 -16.31 23.08
N LEU A 71 -1.62 -16.85 21.99
CA LEU A 71 -2.55 -16.17 21.09
C LEU A 71 -3.80 -17.04 20.99
N GLN A 72 -4.93 -16.53 21.46
CA GLN A 72 -6.21 -17.24 21.57
C GLN A 72 -6.08 -18.55 22.36
N GLY A 73 -5.25 -18.54 23.42
CA GLY A 73 -4.98 -19.70 24.27
C GLY A 73 -3.96 -20.69 23.73
N GLU A 74 -3.50 -20.55 22.49
CA GLU A 74 -2.47 -21.41 21.88
C GLU A 74 -1.08 -20.79 22.00
N GLU A 75 -0.06 -21.64 22.13
CA GLU A 75 1.33 -21.20 22.29
C GLU A 75 1.91 -20.62 20.99
N VAL A 76 2.38 -19.37 21.06
CA VAL A 76 3.13 -18.73 19.97
C VAL A 76 4.54 -19.30 19.94
N LYS A 77 5.09 -19.47 18.74
CA LYS A 77 6.44 -20.00 18.54
C LYS A 77 7.49 -19.07 19.16
N LYS A 78 8.17 -19.55 20.21
CA LYS A 78 9.31 -18.86 20.84
C LYS A 78 10.58 -19.06 20.02
N VAL A 79 11.29 -17.98 19.69
CA VAL A 79 12.51 -17.98 18.87
C VAL A 79 13.66 -17.24 19.52
N GLN A 80 14.89 -17.66 19.21
CA GLN A 80 16.13 -17.00 19.62
C GLN A 80 16.71 -16.10 18.51
N GLU A 81 16.24 -16.30 17.28
CA GLU A 81 16.55 -15.44 16.14
C GLU A 81 15.29 -15.21 15.33
N PHE A 82 15.12 -14.00 14.82
CA PHE A 82 14.00 -13.62 13.97
C PHE A 82 14.50 -12.86 12.74
N LYS A 83 13.74 -12.89 11.65
CA LYS A 83 14.04 -12.11 10.44
C LYS A 83 13.05 -10.95 10.31
N TYR A 84 13.50 -9.74 10.60
CA TYR A 84 12.71 -8.51 10.48
C TYR A 84 13.25 -7.64 9.34
N LEU A 85 12.38 -7.20 8.42
CA LEU A 85 12.72 -6.29 7.30
C LEU A 85 13.92 -6.72 6.47
N GLY A 86 14.11 -8.03 6.35
CA GLY A 86 15.21 -8.64 5.61
C GLY A 86 16.48 -8.92 6.42
N SER A 87 16.58 -8.43 7.67
CA SER A 87 17.73 -8.62 8.58
C SER A 87 17.42 -9.62 9.69
N THR A 88 18.41 -10.43 10.06
CA THR A 88 18.33 -11.32 11.22
C THR A 88 18.71 -10.58 12.49
N VAL A 89 17.84 -10.67 13.48
CA VAL A 89 18.04 -10.17 14.83
C VAL A 89 18.12 -11.37 15.78
N GLN A 90 19.06 -11.33 16.73
CA GLN A 90 19.26 -12.39 17.73
C GLN A 90 18.98 -11.85 19.13
N SER A 91 18.35 -12.66 19.98
CA SER A 91 18.03 -12.31 21.38
C SER A 91 19.25 -11.96 22.23
N ASN A 92 20.43 -12.47 21.86
CA ASN A 92 21.70 -12.25 22.54
C ASN A 92 22.51 -11.06 21.98
N GLY A 93 21.94 -10.28 21.05
CA GLY A 93 22.61 -9.15 20.40
C GLY A 93 23.76 -9.53 19.46
N GLU A 94 24.01 -10.82 19.23
CA GLU A 94 25.10 -11.23 18.34
C GLU A 94 24.78 -10.98 16.86
N CYS A 95 25.79 -10.54 16.12
CA CYS A 95 25.67 -10.23 14.69
C CYS A 95 26.27 -11.28 13.75
N GLY A 96 26.93 -12.31 14.30
CA GLY A 96 27.69 -13.28 13.50
C GLY A 96 26.85 -14.06 12.50
N LYS A 97 25.62 -14.43 12.86
CA LYS A 97 24.71 -15.14 11.95
C LYS A 97 24.21 -14.24 10.82
N GLU A 98 23.94 -12.97 11.12
CA GLU A 98 23.51 -12.00 10.11
C GLU A 98 24.61 -11.78 9.07
N VAL A 99 25.86 -11.58 9.52
CA VAL A 99 27.02 -11.43 8.62
C VAL A 99 27.17 -12.64 7.71
N LYS A 100 27.03 -13.87 8.22
CA LYS A 100 27.06 -15.09 7.41
C LYS A 100 25.94 -15.14 6.37
N LYS A 101 24.71 -14.80 6.76
CA LYS A 101 23.55 -14.74 5.85
C LYS A 101 23.78 -13.70 4.74
N ARG A 102 24.37 -12.55 5.07
CA ARG A 102 24.75 -11.49 4.13
C ARG A 102 25.86 -11.89 3.16
N VAL A 103 26.90 -12.54 3.67
CA VAL A 103 27.94 -13.15 2.82
C VAL A 103 27.31 -14.14 1.85
N GLN A 104 26.38 -14.97 2.31
CA GLN A 104 25.67 -15.92 1.44
C GLN A 104 24.78 -15.20 0.41
N ALA A 105 24.09 -14.11 0.77
CA ALA A 105 23.31 -13.30 -0.15
C ALA A 105 24.21 -12.68 -1.24
N GLY A 106 25.38 -12.15 -0.86
CA GLY A 106 26.42 -11.70 -1.79
C GLY A 106 26.83 -12.81 -2.76
N TRP A 107 27.13 -14.01 -2.26
CA TRP A 107 27.46 -15.16 -3.12
C TRP A 107 26.32 -15.56 -4.06
N ASN A 108 25.07 -15.51 -3.61
CA ASN A 108 23.91 -15.78 -4.46
C ASN A 108 23.79 -14.74 -5.57
N GLY A 109 23.98 -13.45 -5.25
CA GLY A 109 24.07 -12.38 -6.25
C GLY A 109 25.20 -12.61 -7.24
N TRP A 110 26.40 -12.95 -6.74
CA TRP A 110 27.58 -13.25 -7.56
C TRP A 110 27.33 -14.42 -8.54
N ARG A 111 26.71 -15.50 -8.07
CA ARG A 111 26.38 -16.66 -8.93
C ARG A 111 25.45 -16.28 -10.08
N LYS A 112 24.46 -15.41 -9.85
CA LYS A 112 23.53 -14.94 -10.90
C LYS A 112 24.24 -14.19 -12.03
N VAL A 113 25.31 -13.45 -11.72
CA VAL A 113 26.09 -12.68 -12.70
C VAL A 113 27.42 -13.34 -13.05
N SER A 114 27.62 -14.60 -12.65
CA SER A 114 28.89 -15.31 -12.84
C SER A 114 29.27 -15.46 -14.32
N GLY A 115 28.31 -15.58 -15.23
CA GLY A 115 28.57 -15.60 -16.68
C GLY A 115 29.30 -14.34 -17.17
N VAL A 116 29.02 -13.18 -16.58
CA VAL A 116 29.70 -11.91 -16.90
C VAL A 116 31.00 -11.78 -16.09
N LEU A 117 30.96 -12.14 -14.81
CA LEU A 117 32.12 -11.98 -13.91
C LEU A 117 33.27 -12.94 -14.26
N CYS A 118 32.98 -14.13 -14.78
CA CYS A 118 33.98 -15.13 -15.15
C CYS A 118 34.44 -15.04 -16.61
N GLU A 119 33.78 -14.25 -17.46
CA GLU A 119 34.13 -14.13 -18.88
C GLU A 119 35.50 -13.46 -19.07
N ARG A 120 36.40 -14.07 -19.84
CA ARG A 120 37.77 -13.58 -20.05
C ARG A 120 37.81 -12.33 -20.91
N LYS A 121 36.87 -12.17 -21.84
CA LYS A 121 36.79 -11.00 -22.74
C LYS A 121 36.35 -9.72 -22.03
N ILE A 122 35.76 -9.83 -20.84
CA ILE A 122 35.25 -8.67 -20.11
C ILE A 122 36.35 -8.09 -19.23
N SER A 123 36.60 -6.79 -19.40
CA SER A 123 37.61 -6.07 -18.62
C SER A 123 37.30 -6.09 -17.10
N ALA A 124 38.36 -6.09 -16.29
CA ALA A 124 38.25 -6.02 -14.84
C ALA A 124 37.40 -4.85 -14.33
N ARG A 125 37.45 -3.71 -15.02
CA ARG A 125 36.64 -2.52 -14.72
C ARG A 125 35.14 -2.78 -14.81
N ILE A 126 34.69 -3.46 -15.88
CA ILE A 126 33.27 -3.79 -16.07
C ILE A 126 32.84 -4.83 -15.02
N LYS A 127 33.68 -5.84 -14.77
CA LYS A 127 33.42 -6.84 -13.71
C LYS A 127 33.26 -6.19 -12.34
N GLY A 128 34.13 -5.24 -12.01
CA GLY A 128 34.02 -4.45 -10.79
C GLY A 128 32.75 -3.60 -10.73
N LYS A 129 32.30 -3.01 -11.84
CA LYS A 129 31.01 -2.30 -11.91
C LYS A 129 29.85 -3.25 -11.59
N VAL A 130 29.81 -4.42 -12.24
CA VAL A 130 28.78 -5.45 -12.00
C VAL A 130 28.78 -5.92 -10.54
N TYR A 131 29.96 -6.12 -9.96
CA TYR A 131 30.09 -6.47 -8.54
C TYR A 131 29.49 -5.37 -7.64
N ARG A 132 29.84 -4.09 -7.87
CA ARG A 132 29.31 -2.95 -7.08
C ARG A 132 27.81 -2.75 -7.24
N THR A 133 27.22 -3.12 -8.38
CA THR A 133 25.79 -2.90 -8.64
C THR A 133 24.91 -4.06 -8.20
N VAL A 134 25.42 -5.29 -8.18
CA VAL A 134 24.60 -6.50 -7.91
C VAL A 134 25.02 -7.22 -6.64
N VAL A 135 26.32 -7.39 -6.44
CA VAL A 135 26.86 -8.27 -5.40
C VAL A 135 27.06 -7.54 -4.08
N ARG A 136 27.73 -6.38 -4.12
CA ARG A 136 28.01 -5.58 -2.93
C ARG A 136 26.72 -5.11 -2.23
N PRO A 137 25.69 -4.58 -2.91
CA PRO A 137 24.46 -4.15 -2.24
C PRO A 137 23.74 -5.31 -1.54
N ALA A 138 23.67 -6.49 -2.17
CA ALA A 138 23.09 -7.69 -1.56
C ALA A 138 23.86 -8.16 -0.31
N MET A 139 25.18 -7.97 -0.31
CA MET A 139 26.06 -8.33 0.81
C MET A 139 26.02 -7.28 1.94
N LEU A 140 25.73 -6.01 1.65
CA LEU A 140 25.79 -4.94 2.64
C LEU A 140 24.45 -4.52 3.22
N TYR A 141 23.34 -4.85 2.55
CA TYR A 141 22.00 -4.49 3.01
C TYR A 141 21.80 -4.80 4.51
N GLY A 142 21.35 -3.82 5.28
CA GLY A 142 21.02 -3.97 6.69
C GLY A 142 22.21 -4.20 7.62
N LEU A 143 23.45 -4.16 7.12
CA LEU A 143 24.64 -4.21 7.97
C LEU A 143 24.95 -2.84 8.59
N GLU A 144 24.47 -1.75 8.00
CA GLU A 144 24.52 -0.39 8.56
C GLU A 144 23.90 -0.34 9.96
N THR A 145 22.88 -1.15 10.21
CA THR A 145 22.22 -1.24 11.52
C THR A 145 22.92 -2.18 12.49
N VAL A 146 24.08 -2.72 12.13
CA VAL A 146 24.77 -3.77 12.89
C VAL A 146 26.07 -3.22 13.45
N SER A 147 26.22 -3.33 14.76
CA SER A 147 27.51 -3.12 15.43
C SER A 147 28.49 -4.26 15.11
N LEU A 148 29.18 -4.13 13.96
CA LEU A 148 30.17 -5.11 13.51
C LEU A 148 31.41 -5.07 14.39
N ARG A 149 31.90 -6.25 14.82
CA ARG A 149 33.22 -6.35 15.45
C ARG A 149 34.28 -6.59 14.38
N LYS A 150 35.54 -6.30 14.68
CA LYS A 150 36.69 -6.48 13.76
C LYS A 150 36.76 -7.86 13.09
N ARG A 151 36.34 -8.91 13.80
CA ARG A 151 36.27 -10.27 13.27
C ARG A 151 35.25 -10.38 12.14
N GLN A 152 34.06 -9.84 12.32
CA GLN A 152 32.99 -9.83 11.32
C GLN A 152 33.33 -8.95 10.11
N GLU A 153 33.94 -7.79 10.33
CA GLU A 153 34.46 -6.95 9.25
C GLU A 153 35.49 -7.72 8.39
N SER A 154 36.39 -8.44 9.07
CA SER A 154 37.37 -9.31 8.38
C SER A 154 36.70 -10.43 7.59
N GLU A 155 35.58 -10.99 8.08
CA GLU A 155 34.81 -12.02 7.37
C GLU A 155 34.19 -11.48 6.07
N LEU A 156 33.63 -10.26 6.12
CA LEU A 156 33.11 -9.56 4.94
C LEU A 156 34.23 -9.23 3.94
N GLU A 157 35.36 -8.72 4.41
CA GLU A 157 36.52 -8.44 3.55
C GLU A 157 37.04 -9.71 2.87
N VAL A 158 37.12 -10.83 3.60
CA VAL A 158 37.55 -12.11 3.05
C VAL A 158 36.57 -12.60 1.98
N ALA A 159 35.27 -12.47 2.20
CA ALA A 159 34.25 -12.83 1.22
C ALA A 159 34.33 -11.97 -0.05
N GLU A 160 34.40 -10.65 0.09
CA GLU A 160 34.57 -9.70 -1.02
C GLU A 160 35.82 -10.03 -1.84
N LEU A 161 36.95 -10.18 -1.17
CA LEU A 161 38.22 -10.44 -1.82
C LEU A 161 38.23 -11.80 -2.53
N LYS A 162 37.50 -12.79 -2.02
CA LYS A 162 37.33 -14.08 -2.68
C LYS A 162 36.49 -13.95 -3.95
N MET A 163 35.36 -13.23 -3.90
CA MET A 163 34.51 -12.97 -5.07
C MET A 163 35.24 -12.17 -6.17
N LEU A 164 35.99 -11.14 -5.80
CA LEU A 164 36.78 -10.34 -6.74
C LEU A 164 37.91 -11.17 -7.38
N ARG A 165 38.64 -11.94 -6.57
CA ARG A 165 39.69 -12.85 -7.06
C ARG A 165 39.17 -13.83 -8.10
N PHE A 166 38.04 -14.50 -7.82
CA PHE A 166 37.41 -15.39 -8.79
C PHE A 166 37.03 -14.67 -10.10
N SER A 167 36.48 -13.46 -9.99
CA SER A 167 36.08 -12.66 -11.16
C SER A 167 37.29 -12.28 -12.03
N LEU A 168 38.46 -12.07 -11.42
CA LEU A 168 39.70 -11.74 -12.11
C LEU A 168 40.51 -12.98 -12.54
N GLY A 169 40.06 -14.19 -12.22
CA GLY A 169 40.81 -15.43 -12.49
C GLY A 169 42.10 -15.56 -11.67
N VAL A 170 42.17 -14.88 -10.52
CA VAL A 170 43.35 -14.85 -9.64
C VAL A 170 43.09 -15.75 -8.43
N THR A 171 44.09 -16.54 -8.06
CA THR A 171 44.08 -17.43 -6.90
C THR A 171 44.86 -16.84 -5.72
N ARG A 172 44.80 -17.50 -4.56
CA ARG A 172 45.65 -17.11 -3.41
C ARG A 172 47.14 -17.41 -3.66
N LEU A 173 47.45 -18.34 -4.57
CA LEU A 173 48.83 -18.74 -4.87
C LEU A 173 49.58 -17.67 -5.67
N ASP A 174 48.86 -16.81 -6.38
CA ASP A 174 49.44 -15.71 -7.15
C ASP A 174 50.01 -14.59 -6.26
N ARG A 175 49.79 -14.66 -4.93
CA ARG A 175 50.31 -13.72 -3.91
C ARG A 175 50.04 -12.24 -4.21
N ILE A 176 48.98 -11.95 -4.97
CA ILE A 176 48.58 -10.58 -5.31
C ILE A 176 47.98 -9.88 -4.09
N ARG A 177 48.51 -8.70 -3.78
CA ARG A 177 48.07 -7.82 -2.68
C ARG A 177 46.61 -7.41 -2.85
N LYS A 178 45.90 -7.24 -1.74
CA LYS A 178 44.45 -6.94 -1.73
C LYS A 178 44.12 -5.59 -2.38
N GLU A 179 45.01 -4.61 -2.20
CA GLU A 179 44.92 -3.26 -2.75
C GLU A 179 44.95 -3.29 -4.28
N TYR A 180 45.79 -4.15 -4.85
CA TYR A 180 45.91 -4.31 -6.30
C TYR A 180 44.66 -4.95 -6.92
N ILE A 181 44.08 -5.96 -6.25
CA ILE A 181 42.84 -6.61 -6.71
C ILE A 181 41.67 -5.62 -6.70
N ARG A 182 41.54 -4.85 -5.61
CA ARG A 182 40.54 -3.78 -5.47
C ARG A 182 40.75 -2.69 -6.53
N GLY A 183 41.98 -2.20 -6.69
CA GLY A 183 42.33 -1.18 -7.67
C GLY A 183 42.03 -1.62 -9.10
N THR A 184 42.37 -2.86 -9.46
CA THR A 184 42.11 -3.43 -10.79
C THR A 184 40.61 -3.55 -11.10
N ALA A 185 39.79 -3.85 -10.09
CA ALA A 185 38.33 -3.87 -10.21
C ALA A 185 37.68 -2.49 -9.98
N HIS A 186 38.44 -1.45 -9.62
CA HIS A 186 37.94 -0.15 -9.16
C HIS A 186 36.92 -0.26 -8.00
N VAL A 187 37.17 -1.17 -7.06
CA VAL A 187 36.28 -1.42 -5.90
C VAL A 187 36.95 -0.86 -4.64
N GLY A 188 36.34 0.15 -3.99
CA GLY A 188 36.86 0.79 -2.78
C GLY A 188 36.81 -0.10 -1.54
N HIS A 189 37.36 0.37 -0.41
CA HIS A 189 37.21 -0.31 0.88
C HIS A 189 35.75 -0.32 1.34
N LEU A 190 35.36 -1.33 2.13
CA LEU A 190 34.01 -1.41 2.69
C LEU A 190 33.71 -0.25 3.67
N GLY A 191 34.71 0.19 4.45
CA GLY A 191 34.54 1.25 5.45
C GLY A 191 34.54 2.70 4.94
N SER A 192 34.82 2.95 3.65
CA SER A 192 34.80 4.33 3.10
C SER A 192 33.39 4.82 2.73
N GLU A 193 32.37 3.96 2.83
CA GLU A 193 30.97 4.28 2.51
C GLU A 193 30.13 4.59 3.76
N TRP A 194 30.73 4.64 4.96
CA TRP A 194 30.04 4.72 6.27
C TRP A 194 30.22 6.08 6.97
N SER A 195 30.43 7.15 6.21
CA SER A 195 30.49 8.51 6.74
C SER A 195 29.36 9.34 6.12
N GLY A 196 28.19 9.34 6.76
CA GLY A 196 27.10 10.20 6.35
C GLY A 196 25.75 9.81 6.94
N ALA A 197 25.53 10.11 8.21
CA ALA A 197 24.20 10.36 8.74
C ALA A 197 24.34 11.43 9.83
N GLN A 198 23.85 12.64 9.54
CA GLN A 198 23.73 13.71 10.52
C GLN A 198 22.61 13.37 11.50
N VAL A 199 22.87 13.63 12.77
CA VAL A 199 21.89 13.68 13.85
C VAL A 199 20.91 14.82 13.58
N VAL A 200 19.62 14.56 13.75
CA VAL A 200 18.60 15.61 13.95
C VAL A 200 17.93 15.33 15.29
N GLU A 201 18.06 16.30 16.20
CA GLU A 201 17.38 16.36 17.50
C GLU A 201 15.93 16.87 17.39
N ASP A 202 15.18 16.56 18.45
CA ASP A 202 13.75 16.76 18.71
C ASP A 202 13.13 18.12 18.36
N SER A 203 11.86 18.07 17.91
CA SER A 203 10.75 18.77 18.60
C SER A 203 9.37 18.52 17.98
N PHE A 204 8.40 18.42 18.90
CA PHE A 204 7.00 18.85 18.81
C PHE A 204 5.89 17.84 18.44
N LEU A 205 5.35 17.23 19.49
CA LEU A 205 3.98 16.72 19.59
C LEU A 205 3.03 17.86 20.02
N VAL A 206 1.94 18.08 19.27
CA VAL A 206 0.53 18.28 19.73
C VAL A 206 -0.33 18.75 18.54
N GLY A 207 -1.48 18.08 18.34
CA GLY A 207 -2.55 18.49 17.43
C GLY A 207 -2.58 17.70 16.12
N LEU A 208 -3.33 16.58 16.10
CA LEU A 208 -3.48 15.72 14.93
C LEU A 208 -3.89 16.53 13.68
N PRO A 209 -3.21 16.35 12.53
CA PRO A 209 -3.46 17.15 11.34
C PRO A 209 -4.69 16.64 10.59
N LYS A 210 -5.72 17.47 10.50
CA LYS A 210 -6.64 17.45 9.36
C LYS A 210 -5.95 18.07 8.15
N LEU A 211 -6.23 17.56 6.95
CA LEU A 211 -5.95 18.31 5.72
C LEU A 211 -6.55 19.70 5.85
N SER A 212 -5.79 20.74 5.49
CA SER A 212 -6.40 22.05 5.31
C SER A 212 -7.32 22.00 4.09
N GLU A 213 -8.42 22.74 4.12
CA GLU A 213 -9.38 22.87 3.00
C GLU A 213 -8.67 23.13 1.66
N ARG A 214 -7.56 23.89 1.69
CA ARG A 214 -6.73 24.15 0.52
C ARG A 214 -6.01 22.92 -0.02
N ALA A 215 -5.47 22.06 0.84
CA ALA A 215 -4.77 20.85 0.42
C ALA A 215 -5.76 19.81 -0.13
N ASP A 216 -6.97 19.75 0.42
CA ASP A 216 -8.06 18.90 -0.07
C ASP A 216 -8.54 19.33 -1.47
N ARG A 217 -8.83 20.63 -1.67
CA ARG A 217 -9.17 21.18 -3.00
C ARG A 217 -8.07 20.97 -4.06
N GLU A 218 -6.80 20.87 -3.67
CA GLU A 218 -5.69 20.55 -4.58
C GLU A 218 -5.67 19.06 -4.99
N LEU A 219 -6.16 18.15 -4.13
CA LEU A 219 -6.33 16.73 -4.46
C LEU A 219 -7.54 16.51 -5.40
N ASP A 220 -8.55 17.36 -5.31
CA ASP A 220 -9.82 17.25 -6.05
C ASP A 220 -9.87 17.99 -7.38
N ARG A 221 -8.82 18.74 -7.72
CA ARG A 221 -8.74 19.43 -9.02
C ARG A 221 -8.89 18.45 -10.19
N GLU A 222 -9.44 18.90 -11.32
CA GLU A 222 -9.52 18.05 -12.52
C GLU A 222 -8.15 17.48 -12.89
N LEU A 223 -8.11 16.22 -13.36
CA LEU A 223 -6.89 15.63 -13.93
C LEU A 223 -6.40 16.50 -15.08
N SER A 224 -5.10 16.73 -15.17
CA SER A 224 -4.48 17.47 -16.29
C SER A 224 -3.63 16.55 -17.16
N LEU A 225 -3.39 16.97 -18.40
CA LEU A 225 -2.56 16.22 -19.35
C LEU A 225 -1.12 16.12 -18.85
N GLU A 226 -0.60 17.20 -18.27
CA GLU A 226 0.75 17.29 -17.69
C GLU A 226 0.89 16.31 -16.52
N GLU A 227 -0.12 16.24 -15.65
CA GLU A 227 -0.14 15.33 -14.51
C GLU A 227 -0.10 13.85 -14.94
N LEU A 228 -0.90 13.49 -15.95
CA LEU A 228 -0.86 12.14 -16.52
C LEU A 228 0.48 11.88 -17.21
N HIS A 229 1.03 12.84 -17.94
CA HIS A 229 2.33 12.68 -18.58
C HIS A 229 3.44 12.46 -17.56
N GLU A 230 3.43 13.24 -16.48
CA GLU A 230 4.35 13.14 -15.35
C GLU A 230 4.24 11.78 -14.63
N ALA A 231 3.03 11.28 -14.43
CA ALA A 231 2.79 9.95 -13.87
C ALA A 231 3.33 8.86 -14.81
N LEU A 232 3.08 8.99 -16.11
CA LEU A 232 3.52 8.08 -17.15
C LEU A 232 5.04 7.98 -17.22
N GLN A 233 5.77 9.10 -17.16
CA GLN A 233 7.24 9.10 -17.18
C GLN A 233 7.83 8.33 -15.99
N ARG A 234 7.15 8.35 -14.83
CA ARG A 234 7.57 7.65 -13.61
C ARG A 234 7.17 6.16 -13.58
N MET A 235 6.44 5.66 -14.58
CA MET A 235 6.13 4.24 -14.70
C MET A 235 7.36 3.46 -15.18
N GLU A 236 7.55 2.24 -14.67
CA GLU A 236 8.64 1.37 -15.08
C GLU A 236 8.38 0.75 -16.46
N ASN A 237 9.45 0.52 -17.22
CA ASN A 237 9.41 -0.23 -18.47
C ASN A 237 9.54 -1.74 -18.19
N GLY A 238 9.06 -2.58 -19.11
CA GLY A 238 9.13 -4.04 -19.04
C GLY A 238 8.10 -4.68 -18.14
N GLN A 239 7.08 -3.92 -17.71
CA GLN A 239 5.98 -4.41 -16.87
C GLN A 239 4.87 -5.03 -17.73
N ALA A 240 4.22 -6.07 -17.21
CA ALA A 240 3.11 -6.74 -17.90
C ALA A 240 1.88 -5.82 -18.03
N SER A 241 1.32 -5.76 -19.24
CA SER A 241 0.09 -5.04 -19.57
C SER A 241 -1.16 -5.80 -19.12
N GLY A 242 -2.32 -5.15 -19.24
CA GLY A 242 -3.62 -5.80 -19.04
C GLY A 242 -4.07 -6.59 -20.27
N ILE A 243 -5.38 -6.82 -20.36
CA ILE A 243 -6.02 -7.61 -21.42
C ILE A 243 -5.87 -6.99 -22.83
N ASP A 244 -5.58 -5.69 -22.90
CA ASP A 244 -5.39 -4.93 -24.13
C ASP A 244 -4.01 -5.12 -24.78
N GLY A 245 -3.04 -5.68 -24.04
CA GLY A 245 -1.67 -5.84 -24.52
C GLY A 245 -0.88 -4.54 -24.63
N LEU A 246 -1.35 -3.41 -24.09
CA LEU A 246 -0.71 -2.10 -24.24
C LEU A 246 0.17 -1.76 -23.02
N PRO A 247 1.51 -1.80 -23.12
CA PRO A 247 2.39 -1.53 -22.00
C PRO A 247 2.67 -0.02 -21.84
N ALA A 248 3.33 0.38 -20.75
CA ALA A 248 3.65 1.79 -20.48
C ALA A 248 4.50 2.42 -21.61
N GLU A 249 5.35 1.64 -22.24
CA GLU A 249 6.19 2.05 -23.38
C GLU A 249 5.36 2.48 -24.59
N PHE A 250 4.22 1.85 -24.83
CA PHE A 250 3.30 2.28 -25.88
C PHE A 250 2.79 3.69 -25.59
N TYR A 251 2.27 3.92 -24.39
CA TYR A 251 1.79 5.25 -23.99
C TYR A 251 2.91 6.29 -24.02
N LYS A 252 4.13 5.95 -23.57
CA LYS A 252 5.29 6.85 -23.63
C LYS A 252 5.66 7.23 -25.07
N ALA A 253 5.65 6.26 -25.99
CA ALA A 253 6.00 6.49 -27.39
C ALA A 253 4.94 7.32 -28.14
N PHE A 254 3.66 7.11 -27.83
CA PHE A 254 2.55 7.71 -28.57
C PHE A 254 1.80 8.81 -27.81
N TRP A 255 2.30 9.27 -26.66
CA TRP A 255 1.62 10.23 -25.79
C TRP A 255 1.17 11.51 -26.52
N ALA A 256 2.01 12.01 -27.44
CA ALA A 256 1.69 13.20 -28.22
C ALA A 256 0.45 13.04 -29.12
N VAL A 257 0.08 11.80 -29.44
CA VAL A 257 -1.08 11.47 -30.27
C VAL A 257 -2.28 11.10 -29.40
N ILE A 258 -2.09 10.21 -28.41
CA ILE A 258 -3.21 9.59 -27.65
C ILE A 258 -3.47 10.22 -26.28
N GLY A 259 -2.57 11.08 -25.78
CA GLY A 259 -2.62 11.55 -24.39
C GLY A 259 -3.90 12.33 -24.08
N GLN A 260 -4.37 13.12 -25.05
CA GLN A 260 -5.62 13.87 -24.91
C GLN A 260 -6.84 12.95 -24.84
N ASP A 261 -6.91 11.93 -25.71
CA ASP A 261 -8.01 10.96 -25.70
C ASP A 261 -8.06 10.19 -24.37
N VAL A 262 -6.89 9.80 -23.83
CA VAL A 262 -6.78 9.14 -22.53
C VAL A 262 -7.30 10.06 -21.42
N LEU A 263 -6.91 11.34 -21.42
CA LEU A 263 -7.39 12.31 -20.45
C LEU A 263 -8.90 12.47 -20.50
N ASP A 264 -9.46 12.58 -21.71
CA ASP A 264 -10.90 12.79 -21.90
C ASP A 264 -11.70 11.58 -21.43
N VAL A 265 -11.24 10.36 -21.73
CA VAL A 265 -11.84 9.11 -21.21
C VAL A 265 -11.80 9.06 -19.69
N LEU A 266 -10.67 9.37 -19.06
CA LEU A 266 -10.54 9.32 -17.60
C LEU A 266 -11.39 10.40 -16.91
N ARG A 267 -11.47 11.62 -17.47
CA ARG A 267 -12.33 12.69 -16.96
C ARG A 267 -13.81 12.37 -17.11
N ASP A 268 -14.22 11.79 -18.24
CA ASP A 268 -15.59 11.30 -18.43
C ASP A 268 -15.91 10.18 -17.45
N SER A 269 -14.96 9.26 -17.21
CA SER A 269 -15.11 8.18 -16.24
C SER A 269 -15.28 8.67 -14.81
N ILE A 270 -14.52 9.69 -14.40
CA ILE A 270 -14.65 10.32 -13.08
C ILE A 270 -16.00 11.04 -12.97
N ARG A 271 -16.39 11.83 -13.98
CA ARG A 271 -17.70 12.52 -14.01
C ARG A 271 -18.87 11.56 -13.90
N ARG A 272 -18.82 10.43 -14.61
CA ARG A 272 -19.90 9.44 -14.60
C ARG A 272 -19.85 8.50 -13.39
N GLY A 273 -18.76 8.54 -12.62
CA GLY A 273 -18.51 7.59 -11.53
C GLY A 273 -18.27 6.14 -12.00
N GLU A 274 -18.01 5.91 -13.29
CA GLU A 274 -17.86 4.58 -13.87
C GLU A 274 -16.64 4.51 -14.79
N LEU A 275 -15.73 3.57 -14.52
CA LEU A 275 -14.57 3.31 -15.37
C LEU A 275 -14.96 2.53 -16.65
N PRO A 276 -14.19 2.65 -17.75
CA PRO A 276 -14.42 1.89 -18.96
C PRO A 276 -14.36 0.38 -18.69
N LEU A 277 -15.06 -0.41 -19.49
CA LEU A 277 -15.10 -1.87 -19.31
C LEU A 277 -13.71 -2.53 -19.38
N SER A 278 -12.76 -1.95 -20.11
CA SER A 278 -11.34 -2.39 -20.11
C SER A 278 -10.67 -2.21 -18.76
N CYS A 279 -10.93 -1.10 -18.06
CA CYS A 279 -10.36 -0.79 -16.74
C CYS A 279 -11.03 -1.59 -15.60
N ARG A 280 -12.24 -2.10 -15.83
CA ARG A 280 -12.98 -2.94 -14.87
C ARG A 280 -12.68 -4.43 -14.99
N ARG A 281 -11.83 -4.82 -15.94
CA ARG A 281 -11.41 -6.21 -16.14
C ARG A 281 -9.91 -6.35 -15.85
N ALA A 282 -9.55 -7.47 -15.24
CA ALA A 282 -8.16 -7.81 -14.95
C ALA A 282 -7.86 -9.21 -15.47
N VAL A 283 -6.64 -9.42 -15.98
CA VAL A 283 -6.16 -10.79 -16.24
C VAL A 283 -5.59 -11.33 -14.92
N LEU A 284 -6.21 -12.37 -14.38
CA LEU A 284 -5.73 -13.03 -13.18
C LEU A 284 -4.61 -14.01 -13.54
N THR A 285 -3.44 -13.84 -12.93
CA THR A 285 -2.33 -14.79 -13.01
C THR A 285 -1.93 -15.27 -11.62
N LEU A 286 -1.51 -16.53 -11.51
CA LEU A 286 -1.07 -17.14 -10.25
C LEU A 286 0.46 -17.23 -10.23
N LEU A 287 1.09 -16.55 -9.28
CA LEU A 287 2.52 -16.68 -9.04
C LEU A 287 2.78 -17.75 -7.96
N PRO A 288 3.73 -18.67 -8.18
CA PRO A 288 4.06 -19.69 -7.19
C PRO A 288 4.77 -19.05 -6.00
N GLU A 289 4.30 -19.36 -4.80
CA GLU A 289 5.01 -19.06 -3.54
C GLU A 289 5.80 -20.29 -3.06
N LYS A 290 6.39 -20.19 -1.86
CA LYS A 290 7.13 -21.31 -1.25
C LYS A 290 6.16 -22.38 -0.75
N GLY A 291 6.53 -23.64 -0.91
CA GLY A 291 5.79 -24.79 -0.37
C GLY A 291 5.28 -25.72 -1.46
N ASP A 292 4.32 -26.56 -1.10
CA ASP A 292 3.68 -27.50 -2.02
C ASP A 292 2.65 -26.76 -2.90
N LEU A 293 2.94 -26.68 -4.20
CA LEU A 293 2.11 -25.98 -5.19
C LEU A 293 0.79 -26.70 -5.52
N THR A 294 0.53 -27.88 -4.95
CA THR A 294 -0.80 -28.51 -5.02
C THR A 294 -1.84 -27.77 -4.16
N HIS A 295 -1.40 -27.02 -3.15
CA HIS A 295 -2.29 -26.26 -2.26
C HIS A 295 -2.52 -24.83 -2.77
N ARG A 296 -3.80 -24.45 -2.93
CA ARG A 296 -4.23 -23.10 -3.36
C ARG A 296 -3.64 -21.94 -2.54
N LYS A 297 -3.38 -22.15 -1.24
CA LYS A 297 -2.80 -21.14 -0.34
C LYS A 297 -1.36 -20.73 -0.71
N ASN A 298 -0.64 -21.58 -1.44
CA ASN A 298 0.75 -21.34 -1.86
C ASN A 298 0.82 -20.69 -3.26
N TRP A 299 -0.30 -20.18 -3.75
CA TRP A 299 -0.38 -19.38 -4.96
C TRP A 299 -0.79 -17.96 -4.61
N ARG A 300 -0.05 -16.99 -5.16
CA ARG A 300 -0.38 -15.58 -5.05
C ARG A 300 -1.14 -15.14 -6.30
N PRO A 301 -2.43 -14.77 -6.19
CA PRO A 301 -3.13 -14.16 -7.30
C PRO A 301 -2.56 -12.76 -7.57
N VAL A 302 -2.39 -12.43 -8.84
CA VAL A 302 -1.99 -11.10 -9.31
C VAL A 302 -2.98 -10.68 -10.40
N SER A 303 -3.63 -9.55 -10.17
CA SER A 303 -4.55 -8.93 -11.12
C SER A 303 -3.77 -7.98 -12.05
N LEU A 304 -3.65 -8.36 -13.32
CA LEU A 304 -3.04 -7.51 -14.35
C LEU A 304 -4.11 -6.56 -14.92
N LEU A 305 -4.10 -5.32 -14.43
CA LEU A 305 -4.94 -4.23 -14.94
C LEU A 305 -4.36 -3.60 -16.21
N CYS A 306 -5.24 -3.01 -17.03
CA CYS A 306 -4.84 -2.19 -18.18
C CYS A 306 -4.00 -0.98 -17.75
N THR A 307 -3.14 -0.53 -18.65
CA THR A 307 -2.09 0.43 -18.32
C THR A 307 -2.64 1.85 -18.11
N ASP A 308 -3.69 2.21 -18.82
CA ASP A 308 -4.50 3.42 -18.60
C ASP A 308 -5.12 3.49 -17.19
N CYS A 309 -5.63 2.36 -16.68
CA CYS A 309 -6.11 2.25 -15.30
C CYS A 309 -4.97 2.43 -14.30
N LYS A 310 -3.81 1.78 -14.55
CA LYS A 310 -2.61 1.94 -13.70
C LYS A 310 -2.08 3.39 -13.73
N LEU A 311 -2.19 4.06 -14.87
CA LEU A 311 -1.80 5.45 -15.04
C LEU A 311 -2.68 6.38 -14.19
N LEU A 312 -4.01 6.17 -14.20
CA LEU A 312 -4.93 6.87 -13.31
C LEU A 312 -4.55 6.64 -11.84
N SER A 313 -4.37 5.38 -11.42
CA SER A 313 -3.96 5.05 -10.05
C SER A 313 -2.64 5.72 -9.65
N LYS A 314 -1.65 5.77 -10.57
CA LYS A 314 -0.35 6.42 -10.33
C LYS A 314 -0.50 7.93 -10.18
N ALA A 315 -1.34 8.57 -10.99
CA ALA A 315 -1.63 9.99 -10.88
C ALA A 315 -2.30 10.32 -9.53
N LEU A 316 -3.34 9.59 -9.14
CA LEU A 316 -4.02 9.75 -7.86
C LEU A 316 -3.08 9.48 -6.66
N ALA A 317 -2.26 8.43 -6.73
CA ALA A 317 -1.24 8.15 -5.70
C ALA A 317 -0.19 9.28 -5.60
N SER A 318 0.13 9.94 -6.72
CA SER A 318 1.05 11.09 -6.73
C SER A 318 0.43 12.32 -6.07
N ARG A 319 -0.90 12.51 -6.19
CA ARG A 319 -1.64 13.53 -5.43
C ARG A 319 -1.57 13.24 -3.94
N LEU A 320 -1.97 12.04 -3.53
CA LEU A 320 -1.95 11.60 -2.12
C LEU A 320 -0.54 11.69 -1.50
N THR A 321 0.51 11.45 -2.29
CA THR A 321 1.90 11.57 -1.83
C THR A 321 2.25 12.97 -1.31
N LYS A 322 1.60 14.03 -1.81
CA LYS A 322 1.85 15.40 -1.34
C LYS A 322 1.33 15.68 0.07
N VAL A 323 0.41 14.85 0.55
CA VAL A 323 -0.28 15.05 1.83
C VAL A 323 -0.04 13.93 2.84
N LYS A 324 0.41 12.75 2.39
CA LYS A 324 0.55 11.56 3.23
C LYS A 324 1.47 11.72 4.44
N GLU A 325 2.50 12.57 4.36
CA GLU A 325 3.42 12.81 5.49
C GLU A 325 2.72 13.47 6.68
N ARG A 326 1.63 14.20 6.42
CA ARG A 326 0.78 14.77 7.45
C ARG A 326 -0.19 13.73 7.99
N LEU A 327 -0.67 12.80 7.16
CA LEU A 327 -1.69 11.83 7.55
C LEU A 327 -1.14 10.56 8.21
N ILE A 328 0.09 10.16 7.88
CA ILE A 328 0.70 8.91 8.34
C ILE A 328 1.51 9.14 9.62
N HIS A 329 1.17 8.41 10.68
CA HIS A 329 1.83 8.50 11.98
C HIS A 329 3.33 8.23 11.89
N GLN A 330 4.15 8.89 12.71
CA GLN A 330 5.61 8.82 12.66
C GLN A 330 6.17 7.38 12.73
N ASP A 331 5.56 6.53 13.57
CA ASP A 331 5.96 5.13 13.75
C ASP A 331 5.73 4.23 12.53
N GLN A 332 5.03 4.70 11.49
CA GLN A 332 4.86 4.00 10.23
C GLN A 332 5.94 4.45 9.23
N THR A 333 6.94 3.60 9.01
CA THR A 333 8.08 3.95 8.14
C THR A 333 7.92 3.49 6.69
N TYR A 334 6.88 2.70 6.36
CA TYR A 334 6.67 2.21 4.99
C TYR A 334 6.14 3.30 4.04
N CYS A 335 6.81 3.46 2.89
CA CYS A 335 6.39 4.36 1.80
C CYS A 335 6.23 5.84 2.19
N VAL A 336 6.86 6.30 3.28
CA VAL A 336 6.92 7.72 3.65
C VAL A 336 8.31 8.28 3.28
N PRO A 337 8.38 9.36 2.48
CA PRO A 337 9.65 10.03 2.16
C PRO A 337 10.37 10.41 3.44
N ASP A 338 11.70 10.39 3.38
CA ASP A 338 12.60 10.74 4.49
C ASP A 338 12.50 9.84 5.74
N ARG A 339 11.68 8.78 5.73
CA ARG A 339 11.70 7.71 6.74
C ARG A 339 12.45 6.50 6.22
N SER A 340 13.32 5.93 7.06
CA SER A 340 14.13 4.79 6.68
C SER A 340 13.58 3.49 7.26
N ILE A 341 13.55 2.43 6.45
CA ILE A 341 13.31 1.06 6.93
C ILE A 341 14.32 0.66 8.03
N PHE A 342 15.50 1.28 8.00
CA PHE A 342 16.57 1.00 8.95
C PHE A 342 16.29 1.59 10.35
N ASP A 343 15.43 2.59 10.48
CA ASP A 343 15.11 3.22 11.77
C ASP A 343 14.45 2.20 12.72
N ASN A 344 13.45 1.45 12.24
CA ASN A 344 12.85 0.35 13.00
C ASN A 344 13.88 -0.74 13.32
N MET A 345 14.83 -1.01 12.42
CA MET A 345 15.88 -1.99 12.66
C MET A 345 16.87 -1.54 13.75
N TYR A 346 17.23 -0.25 13.80
CA TYR A 346 18.01 0.33 14.89
C TYR A 346 17.26 0.21 16.22
N LEU A 347 16.00 0.66 16.26
CA LEU A 347 15.18 0.63 17.48
C LEU A 347 15.05 -0.78 18.09
N VAL A 348 14.78 -1.80 17.26
CA VAL A 348 14.76 -3.19 17.74
C VAL A 348 16.11 -3.60 18.33
N ARG A 349 17.23 -3.26 17.68
CA ARG A 349 18.56 -3.66 18.13
C ARG A 349 18.99 -2.91 19.40
N ASP A 350 18.75 -1.60 19.44
CA ASP A 350 19.03 -0.76 20.59
C ASP A 350 18.22 -1.21 21.81
N LEU A 351 16.95 -1.57 21.61
CA LEU A 351 16.12 -2.16 22.68
C LEU A 351 16.74 -3.44 23.22
N LEU A 352 17.17 -4.37 22.36
CA LEU A 352 17.80 -5.62 22.79
C LEU A 352 19.12 -5.38 23.53
N ASP A 353 19.93 -4.44 23.06
CA ASP A 353 21.22 -4.09 23.65
C ASP A 353 21.02 -3.41 25.01
N VAL A 354 20.12 -2.42 25.11
CA VAL A 354 19.77 -1.74 26.37
C VAL A 354 19.19 -2.73 27.38
N SER A 355 18.26 -3.59 26.96
CA SER A 355 17.69 -4.61 27.83
C SER A 355 18.77 -5.55 28.36
N SER A 356 19.69 -6.00 27.51
CA SER A 356 20.83 -6.84 27.91
C SER A 356 21.76 -6.13 28.89
N LEU A 357 22.09 -4.85 28.65
CA LEU A 357 22.96 -4.04 29.50
C LEU A 357 22.36 -3.77 30.88
N LEU A 358 21.06 -3.49 30.93
CA LEU A 358 20.33 -3.15 32.16
C LEU A 358 19.74 -4.38 32.87
N GLY A 359 19.83 -5.57 32.27
CA GLY A 359 19.24 -6.80 32.80
C GLY A 359 17.70 -6.79 32.79
N LEU A 360 17.09 -5.98 31.93
CA LEU A 360 15.63 -5.89 31.80
C LEU A 360 15.10 -7.14 31.11
N LYS A 361 14.01 -7.70 31.65
CA LYS A 361 13.25 -8.71 30.93
C LYS A 361 12.48 -7.98 29.84
N THR A 362 12.65 -8.41 28.60
CA THR A 362 11.96 -7.76 27.49
C THR A 362 11.47 -8.82 26.53
N GLY A 363 10.17 -8.79 26.26
CA GLY A 363 9.54 -9.63 25.25
C GLY A 363 9.24 -8.82 24.00
N LEU A 364 9.47 -9.44 22.84
CA LEU A 364 9.19 -8.90 21.53
C LEU A 364 8.28 -9.88 20.78
N ILE A 365 7.19 -9.38 20.23
CA ILE A 365 6.33 -10.12 19.31
C ILE A 365 6.48 -9.52 17.93
N PHE A 366 6.72 -10.39 16.96
CA PHE A 366 6.69 -10.08 15.55
C PHE A 366 5.36 -10.57 15.00
N LEU A 367 4.42 -9.65 14.79
CA LEU A 367 3.08 -9.93 14.32
C LEU A 367 3.06 -9.85 12.78
N ASP A 368 2.56 -10.92 12.16
CA ASP A 368 2.32 -11.01 10.72
C ASP A 368 0.81 -11.14 10.46
N GLN A 369 0.34 -10.64 9.31
CA GLN A 369 -1.07 -10.67 8.92
C GLN A 369 -1.31 -11.62 7.75
N GLU A 370 -2.41 -12.38 7.80
CA GLU A 370 -2.81 -13.23 6.69
C GLU A 370 -3.40 -12.40 5.54
N LYS A 371 -2.65 -12.22 4.46
CA LYS A 371 -3.17 -11.62 3.21
C LYS A 371 -3.89 -10.28 3.45
N ALA A 372 -3.23 -9.35 4.12
CA ALA A 372 -3.82 -8.09 4.57
C ALA A 372 -4.58 -7.32 3.47
N PHE A 373 -4.06 -7.30 2.23
CA PHE A 373 -4.73 -6.66 1.09
C PHE A 373 -6.01 -7.35 0.62
N ASP A 374 -6.10 -8.68 0.76
CA ASP A 374 -7.28 -9.45 0.37
C ASP A 374 -8.38 -9.42 1.46
N ARG A 375 -8.00 -9.08 2.70
CA ARG A 375 -8.85 -9.18 3.89
C ARG A 375 -9.35 -7.84 4.42
N VAL A 376 -8.74 -6.73 4.02
CA VAL A 376 -9.15 -5.41 4.50
C VAL A 376 -10.60 -5.14 4.13
N GLU A 377 -11.42 -4.81 5.12
CA GLU A 377 -12.80 -4.41 4.87
C GLU A 377 -12.82 -3.05 4.18
N HIS A 378 -13.40 -2.99 2.98
CA HIS A 378 -13.41 -1.78 2.17
C HIS A 378 -14.17 -0.65 2.87
N ASP A 379 -15.31 -0.93 3.48
CA ASP A 379 -16.12 0.07 4.21
C ASP A 379 -15.32 0.73 5.33
N TYR A 380 -14.47 -0.05 6.02
CA TYR A 380 -13.57 0.50 7.01
C TYR A 380 -12.46 1.37 6.39
N LEU A 381 -11.84 0.93 5.29
CA LEU A 381 -10.83 1.73 4.58
C LEU A 381 -11.39 3.09 4.14
N TRP A 382 -12.62 3.12 3.64
CA TRP A 382 -13.28 4.36 3.20
C TRP A 382 -13.55 5.31 4.36
N LYS A 383 -14.11 4.82 5.47
CA LYS A 383 -14.31 5.62 6.69
C LYS A 383 -13.01 6.22 7.22
N VAL A 384 -11.89 5.51 7.08
CA VAL A 384 -10.57 6.03 7.47
C VAL A 384 -10.12 7.15 6.52
N LEU A 385 -10.35 7.02 5.21
CA LEU A 385 -10.02 8.06 4.24
C LEU A 385 -10.88 9.33 4.46
N GLU A 386 -12.16 9.17 4.76
CA GLU A 386 -13.07 10.26 5.13
C GLU A 386 -12.64 10.95 6.43
N ALA A 387 -12.25 10.18 7.45
CA ALA A 387 -11.72 10.72 8.71
C ALA A 387 -10.42 11.54 8.51
N PHE A 388 -9.63 11.18 7.50
CA PHE A 388 -8.47 11.97 7.07
C PHE A 388 -8.83 13.24 6.27
N GLY A 389 -10.12 13.45 5.99
CA GLY A 389 -10.65 14.61 5.28
C GLY A 389 -10.80 14.41 3.77
N LEU A 390 -10.70 13.18 3.26
CA LEU A 390 -10.88 12.88 1.83
C LEU A 390 -12.37 12.63 1.56
N ASN A 391 -13.17 13.68 1.35
CA ASN A 391 -14.65 13.60 1.45
C ASN A 391 -15.42 13.66 0.12
N PRO A 392 -16.42 12.78 -0.15
CA PRO A 392 -17.00 12.63 -1.48
C PRO A 392 -18.26 13.44 -1.87
N VAL A 393 -18.35 14.75 -1.59
CA VAL A 393 -19.52 15.58 -2.03
C VAL A 393 -19.73 15.57 -3.57
N HIS A 394 -18.65 15.32 -4.31
CA HIS A 394 -18.72 15.17 -5.76
C HIS A 394 -19.68 14.05 -6.22
N TRP A 395 -19.88 12.97 -5.48
CA TRP A 395 -20.60 11.78 -5.96
C TRP A 395 -22.12 11.91 -5.77
N LEU A 396 -22.57 12.53 -4.67
CA LEU A 396 -23.97 12.93 -4.48
C LEU A 396 -24.41 13.92 -5.58
N LEU A 397 -23.52 14.86 -5.94
CA LEU A 397 -23.80 15.83 -7.00
C LEU A 397 -23.90 15.19 -8.39
N GLU A 398 -23.27 14.04 -8.65
CA GLU A 398 -23.38 13.32 -9.93
C GLU A 398 -24.57 12.34 -10.01
N GLU A 399 -25.44 12.26 -8.98
CA GLU A 399 -26.60 11.37 -8.98
C GLU A 399 -27.58 11.64 -10.15
N PRO A 400 -27.93 10.63 -10.98
CA PRO A 400 -28.81 10.82 -12.13
C PRO A 400 -30.29 11.06 -11.76
N LEU A 401 -30.91 12.05 -12.39
CA LEU A 401 -32.33 12.42 -12.23
C LEU A 401 -33.26 11.74 -13.25
N VAL A 402 -32.68 11.04 -14.21
CA VAL A 402 -33.38 10.36 -15.32
C VAL A 402 -32.70 9.02 -15.63
N TYR A 403 -33.46 8.05 -16.13
CA TYR A 403 -32.97 6.76 -16.64
C TYR A 403 -32.45 5.77 -15.58
N GLY A 404 -33.22 5.53 -14.53
CA GLY A 404 -33.04 4.42 -13.59
C GLY A 404 -32.10 4.70 -12.41
N GLY A 405 -31.70 5.96 -12.20
CA GLY A 405 -30.98 6.40 -11.00
C GLY A 405 -31.89 6.47 -9.76
N ARG A 406 -31.28 6.62 -8.58
CA ARG A 406 -31.99 6.70 -7.29
C ARG A 406 -32.98 7.88 -7.24
N LEU A 407 -32.65 8.97 -7.93
CA LEU A 407 -33.48 10.18 -8.04
C LEU A 407 -34.30 10.24 -9.35
N ASP A 408 -34.43 9.11 -10.07
CA ASP A 408 -35.14 9.07 -11.34
C ASP A 408 -36.65 9.31 -11.19
N ILE A 409 -37.15 10.29 -11.94
CA ILE A 409 -38.57 10.66 -11.96
C ILE A 409 -39.37 9.97 -13.07
N SER A 410 -38.74 9.14 -13.90
CA SER A 410 -39.36 8.47 -15.03
C SER A 410 -40.51 7.53 -14.62
N GLY A 411 -40.50 7.04 -13.38
CA GLY A 411 -41.55 6.22 -12.78
C GLY A 411 -42.66 6.98 -12.04
N VAL A 412 -42.48 8.28 -11.76
CA VAL A 412 -43.35 9.05 -10.86
C VAL A 412 -44.08 10.20 -11.58
N THR A 413 -43.62 10.61 -12.76
CA THR A 413 -44.19 11.75 -13.49
C THR A 413 -44.34 11.53 -15.00
N VAL A 414 -45.06 12.45 -15.65
CA VAL A 414 -45.40 12.45 -17.08
C VAL A 414 -44.12 12.25 -17.92
N PRO A 415 -44.03 11.22 -18.81
CA PRO A 415 -42.84 10.90 -19.62
C PRO A 415 -42.29 12.02 -20.52
N ALA A 416 -42.98 13.15 -20.60
CA ALA A 416 -42.50 14.36 -21.27
C ALA A 416 -41.44 15.11 -20.44
N LEU A 417 -41.50 15.05 -19.11
CA LEU A 417 -40.64 15.85 -18.22
C LEU A 417 -39.19 15.35 -18.21
N SER A 418 -38.96 14.03 -18.17
CA SER A 418 -37.62 13.45 -18.29
C SER A 418 -36.94 13.86 -19.62
N ARG A 419 -37.71 13.91 -20.72
CA ARG A 419 -37.21 14.37 -22.02
C ARG A 419 -36.86 15.86 -22.01
N THR A 420 -37.66 16.68 -21.33
CA THR A 420 -37.38 18.10 -21.16
C THR A 420 -36.10 18.33 -20.33
N LEU A 421 -35.93 17.62 -19.22
CA LEU A 421 -34.72 17.70 -18.38
C LEU A 421 -33.45 17.32 -19.17
N VAL A 422 -33.51 16.23 -19.93
CA VAL A 422 -32.42 15.80 -20.82
C VAL A 422 -32.11 16.86 -21.87
N SER A 423 -33.13 17.45 -22.51
CA SER A 423 -32.93 18.49 -23.53
C SER A 423 -32.32 19.79 -22.98
N LEU A 424 -32.46 20.02 -21.67
CA LEU A 424 -31.95 21.20 -20.97
C LEU A 424 -30.60 20.96 -20.28
N GLY A 425 -30.07 19.73 -20.35
CA GLY A 425 -28.83 19.34 -19.67
C GLY A 425 -28.95 19.36 -18.14
N ILE A 426 -30.12 19.03 -17.61
CA ILE A 426 -30.37 18.87 -16.17
C ILE A 426 -30.59 17.39 -15.91
N VAL A 427 -29.50 16.62 -15.97
CA VAL A 427 -29.51 15.16 -15.86
C VAL A 427 -28.93 14.66 -14.54
N THR A 428 -28.18 15.49 -13.81
CA THR A 428 -27.63 15.19 -12.48
C THR A 428 -28.16 16.12 -11.39
N LEU A 429 -28.03 15.69 -10.13
CA LEU A 429 -28.37 16.49 -8.96
C LEU A 429 -27.61 17.83 -8.92
N ARG A 430 -26.35 17.87 -9.39
CA ARG A 430 -25.55 19.10 -9.52
C ARG A 430 -26.24 20.15 -10.37
N GLU A 431 -26.71 19.74 -11.54
CA GLU A 431 -27.34 20.63 -12.51
C GLU A 431 -28.70 21.10 -11.99
N LEU A 432 -29.42 20.24 -11.26
CA LEU A 432 -30.65 20.61 -10.57
C LEU A 432 -30.40 21.61 -9.45
N VAL A 433 -29.41 21.38 -8.58
CA VAL A 433 -29.03 22.28 -7.47
C VAL A 433 -28.60 23.66 -8.00
N ASN A 434 -27.87 23.69 -9.11
CA ASN A 434 -27.47 24.94 -9.77
C ASN A 434 -28.69 25.80 -10.19
N VAL A 435 -29.82 25.17 -10.53
CA VAL A 435 -31.05 25.85 -10.96
C VAL A 435 -32.05 26.06 -9.82
N ALA A 436 -32.23 25.07 -8.94
CA ALA A 436 -33.27 25.04 -7.90
C ALA A 436 -32.76 25.42 -6.49
N GLY A 437 -31.45 25.58 -6.30
CA GLY A 437 -30.84 25.89 -5.00
C GLY A 437 -30.52 24.62 -4.21
N SER A 438 -29.60 24.72 -3.23
CA SER A 438 -29.22 23.59 -2.37
C SER A 438 -30.38 23.04 -1.54
N ASP A 439 -31.34 23.90 -1.20
CA ASP A 439 -32.54 23.57 -0.45
C ASP A 439 -33.69 23.03 -1.33
N LEU A 440 -33.46 22.99 -2.65
CA LEU A 440 -34.43 22.66 -3.69
C LEU A 440 -35.73 23.49 -3.56
N SER A 441 -35.63 24.77 -3.20
CA SER A 441 -36.80 25.65 -2.99
C SER A 441 -37.10 26.60 -4.16
N ARG A 442 -36.15 26.83 -5.08
CA ARG A 442 -36.30 27.78 -6.20
C ARG A 442 -37.09 27.16 -7.36
N ALA A 443 -38.34 26.82 -7.10
CA ALA A 443 -39.25 26.24 -8.08
C ALA A 443 -39.53 27.18 -9.26
N GLU A 444 -39.50 28.50 -9.03
CA GLU A 444 -39.73 29.52 -10.06
C GLU A 444 -38.62 29.51 -11.13
N ASP A 445 -37.35 29.42 -10.71
CA ASP A 445 -36.18 29.36 -11.59
C ASP A 445 -36.20 28.10 -12.46
N LEU A 446 -36.52 26.95 -11.85
CA LEU A 446 -36.63 25.68 -12.58
C LEU A 446 -37.85 25.68 -13.53
N THR A 447 -38.98 26.25 -13.11
CA THR A 447 -40.19 26.38 -13.95
C THR A 447 -39.93 27.24 -15.18
N ALA A 448 -39.26 28.39 -14.99
CA ALA A 448 -38.87 29.29 -16.08
C ALA A 448 -37.92 28.60 -17.07
N ARG A 449 -36.95 27.83 -16.55
CA ARG A 449 -35.97 27.11 -17.38
C ARG A 449 -36.58 25.92 -18.13
N MET A 450 -37.59 25.26 -17.56
CA MET A 450 -38.32 24.17 -18.21
C MET A 450 -39.42 24.62 -19.17
N GLY A 451 -39.74 25.92 -19.22
CA GLY A 451 -40.80 26.46 -20.08
C GLY A 451 -42.21 25.99 -19.69
N LEU A 452 -42.42 25.63 -18.41
CA LEU A 452 -43.68 25.11 -17.91
C LEU A 452 -44.60 26.24 -17.42
N ARG A 453 -45.93 26.07 -17.60
CA ARG A 453 -46.92 27.05 -17.13
C ARG A 453 -47.37 26.84 -15.68
N SER A 454 -47.11 25.67 -15.12
CA SER A 454 -47.62 25.27 -13.80
C SER A 454 -46.48 25.08 -12.81
N LEU A 455 -46.38 26.02 -11.86
CA LEU A 455 -45.45 25.96 -10.73
C LEU A 455 -45.75 24.76 -9.81
N SER A 456 -47.00 24.31 -9.75
CA SER A 456 -47.44 23.19 -8.89
C SER A 456 -46.78 21.86 -9.26
N VAL A 457 -46.48 21.63 -10.55
CA VAL A 457 -45.84 20.39 -11.01
C VAL A 457 -44.37 20.37 -10.60
N VAL A 458 -43.69 21.51 -10.71
CA VAL A 458 -42.29 21.65 -10.31
C VAL A 458 -42.15 21.56 -8.78
N ASN A 459 -43.08 22.12 -8.01
CA ASN A 459 -43.11 21.96 -6.56
C ASN A 459 -43.28 20.51 -6.11
N GLN A 460 -44.11 19.73 -6.81
CA GLN A 460 -44.27 18.30 -6.52
C GLN A 460 -43.00 17.51 -6.84
N LEU A 461 -42.29 17.85 -7.92
CA LEU A 461 -41.01 17.24 -8.28
C LEU A 461 -39.90 17.57 -7.28
N LEU A 462 -39.76 18.85 -6.92
CA LEU A 462 -38.79 19.28 -5.91
C LEU A 462 -39.09 18.65 -4.55
N HIS A 463 -40.36 18.54 -4.16
CA HIS A 463 -40.75 17.79 -2.98
C HIS A 463 -40.40 16.31 -3.09
N HIS A 464 -40.59 15.69 -4.25
CA HIS A 464 -40.25 14.29 -4.48
C HIS A 464 -38.73 14.05 -4.34
N TRP A 465 -37.89 14.82 -5.04
CA TRP A 465 -36.44 14.75 -4.90
C TRP A 465 -35.98 15.07 -3.48
N LYS A 466 -36.56 16.09 -2.85
CA LYS A 466 -36.28 16.42 -1.45
C LYS A 466 -36.63 15.26 -0.54
N SER A 467 -37.77 14.59 -0.73
CA SER A 467 -38.20 13.44 0.07
C SER A 467 -37.36 12.18 -0.15
N ALA A 468 -36.75 12.04 -1.34
CA ALA A 468 -35.85 10.94 -1.67
C ALA A 468 -34.45 11.10 -1.06
N LEU A 469 -34.07 12.32 -0.67
CA LEU A 469 -32.84 12.62 0.04
C LEU A 469 -32.99 12.40 1.55
N THR A 470 -32.00 11.79 2.19
CA THR A 470 -31.91 11.60 3.63
C THR A 470 -31.77 12.94 4.37
N SER A 471 -31.94 12.93 5.69
CA SER A 471 -31.71 14.11 6.54
C SER A 471 -30.28 14.65 6.39
N GLU A 472 -29.33 13.75 6.15
CA GLU A 472 -27.90 13.99 6.09
C GLU A 472 -27.47 14.56 4.73
N GLU A 473 -27.96 13.98 3.63
CA GLU A 473 -27.74 14.48 2.27
C GLU A 473 -28.27 15.90 2.08
N ARG A 474 -29.40 16.22 2.73
CA ARG A 474 -29.96 17.59 2.70
C ARG A 474 -29.06 18.58 3.41
N VAL A 475 -28.40 18.18 4.50
CA VAL A 475 -27.43 19.03 5.21
C VAL A 475 -26.19 19.25 4.33
N GLN A 476 -25.66 18.19 3.70
CA GLN A 476 -24.51 18.29 2.78
C GLN A 476 -24.79 19.18 1.56
N LEU A 477 -25.99 19.12 0.97
CA LEU A 477 -26.37 20.00 -0.13
C LEU A 477 -26.46 21.47 0.32
N MET A 478 -27.00 21.72 1.51
CA MET A 478 -27.07 23.07 2.10
C MET A 478 -25.68 23.64 2.35
N ASP A 479 -24.78 22.81 2.88
CA ASP A 479 -23.39 23.15 3.15
C ASP A 479 -22.58 23.32 1.84
N TYR A 480 -22.95 22.64 0.75
CA TYR A 480 -22.37 22.83 -0.58
C TYR A 480 -22.55 24.27 -1.14
N GLN A 481 -23.66 24.96 -0.86
CA GLN A 481 -23.84 26.37 -1.25
C GLN A 481 -23.28 27.38 -0.24
N HIS A 482 -23.00 26.96 1.00
CA HIS A 482 -22.43 27.80 2.07
C HIS A 482 -20.97 27.48 2.43
N THR A 483 -20.31 26.65 1.60
CA THR A 483 -18.97 26.06 1.76
C THR A 483 -18.82 25.05 2.91
N GLU A 484 -18.51 23.81 2.49
CA GLU A 484 -17.75 22.73 3.16
C GLU A 484 -18.33 22.05 4.41
N THR A 485 -19.09 20.96 4.22
CA THR A 485 -19.14 19.82 5.18
C THR A 485 -19.67 18.54 4.51
N GLY A 486 -19.10 17.38 4.90
CA GLY A 486 -19.25 16.06 4.26
C GLY A 486 -20.16 15.05 5.00
N PRO A 487 -20.19 13.78 4.55
CA PRO A 487 -21.26 12.83 4.87
C PRO A 487 -21.14 12.02 6.18
N THR A 488 -22.26 11.38 6.52
CA THR A 488 -22.58 10.67 7.76
C THR A 488 -23.05 9.22 7.49
N GLU A 489 -23.35 8.44 8.53
CA GLU A 489 -23.27 6.97 8.57
C GLU A 489 -24.17 6.15 7.62
N ASP A 490 -25.10 6.77 6.85
CA ASP A 490 -26.12 6.07 6.05
C ASP A 490 -25.92 6.08 4.50
N GLU A 491 -24.74 6.43 3.98
CA GLU A 491 -24.46 6.53 2.53
C GLU A 491 -23.58 5.40 1.96
N PRO A 492 -24.14 4.36 1.29
CA PRO A 492 -23.34 3.31 0.65
C PRO A 492 -22.97 3.66 -0.82
N PHE A 493 -21.69 3.52 -1.17
CA PHE A 493 -21.18 3.58 -2.56
C PHE A 493 -21.39 2.24 -3.32
N PRO A 494 -21.43 2.20 -4.67
CA PRO A 494 -21.76 0.98 -5.43
C PRO A 494 -20.85 -0.21 -5.12
N ARG A 495 -21.45 -1.36 -4.85
CA ARG A 495 -20.74 -2.63 -4.64
C ARG A 495 -19.92 -3.00 -5.88
N LEU A 496 -18.61 -3.08 -5.71
CA LEU A 496 -17.69 -3.58 -6.73
C LEU A 496 -17.79 -5.10 -6.80
N ASN A 497 -18.65 -5.62 -7.67
CA ASN A 497 -18.80 -7.06 -7.88
C ASN A 497 -17.71 -7.60 -8.80
N ILE A 498 -16.75 -8.35 -8.24
CA ILE A 498 -15.77 -9.10 -9.01
C ILE A 498 -16.34 -10.49 -9.28
N ALA A 499 -16.87 -10.70 -10.49
CA ALA A 499 -17.29 -12.02 -10.94
C ALA A 499 -16.19 -12.61 -11.85
N PRO A 500 -15.68 -13.82 -11.56
CA PRO A 500 -14.74 -14.47 -12.46
C PRO A 500 -15.48 -14.93 -13.72
N ASP A 501 -15.07 -14.41 -14.87
CA ASP A 501 -15.51 -14.91 -16.18
C ASP A 501 -14.77 -16.23 -16.47
N LEU A 502 -15.43 -17.35 -16.16
CA LEU A 502 -14.88 -18.70 -16.28
C LEU A 502 -15.43 -19.45 -17.50
N ASP A 503 -16.16 -18.76 -18.38
CA ASP A 503 -16.79 -19.40 -19.54
C ASP A 503 -15.71 -19.98 -20.48
N GLY A 504 -15.76 -21.29 -20.69
CA GLY A 504 -14.81 -22.02 -21.53
C GLY A 504 -13.49 -22.43 -20.87
N CYS A 505 -13.25 -22.09 -19.59
CA CYS A 505 -12.06 -22.53 -18.87
C CYS A 505 -12.26 -23.93 -18.24
N ALA A 506 -11.43 -24.91 -18.60
CA ALA A 506 -11.38 -26.23 -17.97
C ALA A 506 -9.97 -26.54 -17.44
N GLY A 507 -9.90 -27.17 -16.27
CA GLY A 507 -8.63 -27.61 -15.70
C GLY A 507 -8.78 -28.14 -14.27
N PRO A 508 -7.80 -28.92 -13.77
CA PRO A 508 -7.90 -29.64 -12.50
C PRO A 508 -8.08 -28.73 -11.27
N LEU A 509 -7.76 -27.43 -11.37
CA LEU A 509 -8.01 -26.45 -10.31
C LEU A 509 -9.46 -25.93 -10.28
N LEU A 510 -10.19 -26.06 -11.39
CA LEU A 510 -11.59 -25.63 -11.59
C LEU A 510 -12.60 -26.79 -11.46
N GLU A 511 -12.12 -28.04 -11.43
CA GLU A 511 -12.94 -29.27 -11.37
C GLU A 511 -13.60 -29.54 -10.00
N CYS A 512 -13.34 -28.72 -8.96
CA CYS A 512 -14.13 -28.76 -7.74
C CYS A 512 -15.46 -28.01 -7.93
N ARG A 513 -16.45 -28.66 -8.55
CA ARG A 513 -17.85 -28.27 -8.47
C ARG A 513 -18.71 -29.42 -7.96
N SER A 514 -19.20 -29.30 -6.73
CA SER A 514 -20.59 -29.67 -6.42
C SER A 514 -21.08 -29.04 -5.12
N LYS A 515 -22.04 -28.12 -5.30
CA LYS A 515 -23.05 -27.58 -4.36
C LYS A 515 -22.58 -26.61 -3.26
N GLY A 516 -23.05 -25.37 -3.39
CA GLY A 516 -22.87 -24.26 -2.44
C GLY A 516 -22.31 -23.05 -3.17
N GLU A 517 -22.95 -21.89 -3.03
CA GLU A 517 -22.52 -20.61 -3.57
C GLU A 517 -21.02 -20.37 -3.31
N MET A 518 -20.31 -19.75 -4.27
CA MET A 518 -19.01 -19.17 -3.98
C MET A 518 -19.24 -17.94 -3.12
N ASP A 519 -19.40 -18.18 -1.82
CA ASP A 519 -19.43 -17.17 -0.79
C ASP A 519 -17.99 -16.74 -0.51
N PHE A 520 -17.66 -15.48 -0.82
CA PHE A 520 -16.37 -14.88 -0.47
C PHE A 520 -16.39 -14.27 0.93
N GLY A 521 -17.44 -14.49 1.73
CA GLY A 521 -17.50 -14.14 3.13
C GLY A 521 -18.05 -15.30 3.96
N VAL A 522 -17.67 -15.38 5.23
CA VAL A 522 -18.14 -16.35 6.23
C VAL A 522 -17.53 -17.76 6.11
N MET A 523 -16.41 -17.96 6.81
CA MET A 523 -16.06 -19.29 7.34
C MET A 523 -16.40 -19.29 8.82
N ASP A 524 -17.45 -20.02 9.20
CA ASP A 524 -17.63 -20.51 10.57
C ASP A 524 -17.27 -22.02 10.61
N ASN A 525 -16.34 -22.29 11.54
CA ASN A 525 -15.75 -23.54 12.03
C ASN A 525 -14.82 -24.37 11.13
#